data_AF-A0A7Y3CJU9-F1
#
_entry.id   AF-A0A7Y3CJU9-F1
#
_cell.length_a   1.000
_cell.length_b   1.000
_cell.length_c   1.000
_cell.angle_alpha   90.00
_cell.angle_beta   90.00
_cell.angle_gamma   90.00
#
_symmetry.space_group_name_H-M   'P 1'
#
loop_
_entity.id
_entity.type
_entity.pdbx_description
1 polymer ?
#
loop_
_entity_poly.entity_id
_entity_poly.type
_entity_poly.pdbx_seq_one_letter_code
_entity_poly.pdbx_strand_id
1 'polypeptide(L)'
;MNRKLLIILISLLLFIQTPAFAQDAKLVDINISNTRDDLLIYFNIEGAFREKLKKAVLSGAPATFSFYINLYRARNFWLDKKIADIKVTHTIKYDILKKEF
;
A
#
# COMPACT_ATOMS: atom_id res chain seq x y z
N MET A 1 -36.49 -12.79 33.13
CA MET A 1 -36.76 -12.19 31.80
C MET A 1 -35.48 -11.55 31.24
N ASN A 2 -34.31 -12.22 31.33
CA ASN A 2 -33.03 -11.47 31.32
C ASN A 2 -31.99 -12.02 30.32
N ARG A 3 -32.03 -13.33 29.98
CA ARG A 3 -31.03 -13.95 29.09
C ARG A 3 -31.27 -13.67 27.60
N LYS A 4 -32.55 -13.71 27.16
CA LYS A 4 -32.92 -13.39 25.77
C LYS A 4 -32.67 -11.92 25.43
N LEU A 5 -32.94 -11.02 26.38
CA LEU A 5 -32.72 -9.58 26.24
C LEU A 5 -31.22 -9.25 26.15
N LEU A 6 -30.39 -9.96 26.95
CA LEU A 6 -28.93 -9.86 26.87
C LEU A 6 -28.40 -10.34 25.51
N ILE A 7 -28.93 -11.45 24.98
CA ILE A 7 -28.53 -11.98 23.66
C ILE A 7 -28.89 -10.98 22.55
N ILE A 8 -30.08 -10.37 22.60
CA ILE A 8 -30.51 -9.36 21.63
C ILE A 8 -29.62 -8.12 21.70
N LEU A 9 -29.27 -7.65 22.91
CA LEU A 9 -28.39 -6.50 23.10
C LEU A 9 -26.97 -6.76 22.59
N ILE A 10 -26.43 -7.95 22.83
CA ILE A 10 -25.11 -8.37 22.34
C ILE A 10 -25.12 -8.49 20.81
N SER A 11 -26.16 -9.09 20.22
CA SER A 11 -26.32 -9.12 18.76
C SER A 11 -26.34 -7.72 18.18
N LEU A 12 -27.09 -6.79 18.78
CA LEU A 12 -27.20 -5.41 18.29
C LEU A 12 -25.84 -4.68 18.32
N LEU A 13 -25.03 -4.91 19.36
CA LEU A 13 -23.67 -4.36 19.48
C LEU A 13 -22.71 -4.91 18.41
N LEU A 14 -22.87 -6.17 18.00
CA LEU A 14 -22.04 -6.78 16.95
C LEU A 14 -22.36 -6.24 15.54
N PHE A 15 -23.56 -5.69 15.34
CA PHE A 15 -23.97 -5.05 14.08
C PHE A 15 -23.52 -3.58 13.97
N ILE A 16 -23.04 -2.97 15.05
CA ILE A 16 -22.43 -1.63 15.03
C ILE A 16 -20.97 -1.80 14.62
N GLN A 17 -20.74 -2.09 13.34
CA GLN A 17 -19.39 -2.00 12.78
C GLN A 17 -19.18 -0.57 12.28
N THR A 18 -18.26 0.14 12.91
CA THR A 18 -17.78 1.42 12.37
C THR A 18 -16.80 1.12 11.24
N PRO A 19 -16.99 1.68 10.03
CA PRO A 19 -15.99 1.55 8.98
C PRO A 19 -14.71 2.25 9.46
N ALA A 20 -13.66 1.48 9.71
CA ALA A 20 -12.35 2.04 9.99
C ALA A 20 -11.79 2.62 8.68
N PHE A 21 -11.61 3.94 8.63
CA PHE A 21 -11.00 4.61 7.50
C PHE A 21 -9.49 4.36 7.52
N ALA A 22 -9.05 3.26 6.90
CA ALA A 22 -7.66 3.00 6.64
C ALA A 22 -7.28 3.67 5.31
N GLN A 23 -6.54 4.78 5.36
CA GLN A 23 -5.95 5.39 4.17
C GLN A 23 -4.78 4.52 3.72
N ASP A 24 -5.03 3.52 2.89
CA ASP A 24 -4.01 2.57 2.47
C ASP A 24 -3.06 3.15 1.41
N ALA A 25 -1.81 2.67 1.44
CA ALA A 25 -0.83 2.99 0.43
C ALA A 25 -1.19 2.28 -0.87
N LYS A 26 -1.28 3.00 -1.98
CA LYS A 26 -1.67 2.47 -3.29
C LYS A 26 -0.74 2.97 -4.39
N LEU A 27 -0.55 2.11 -5.40
CA LEU A 27 0.08 2.51 -6.66
C LEU A 27 -1.01 3.12 -7.55
N VAL A 28 -0.76 4.31 -8.11
CA VAL A 28 -1.66 5.05 -9.01
C VAL A 28 -0.90 5.47 -10.27
N ASP A 29 -1.62 5.94 -11.30
CA ASP A 29 -1.06 6.42 -12.56
C ASP A 29 -0.05 5.43 -13.20
N ILE A 30 -0.44 4.16 -13.27
CA ILE A 30 0.40 3.11 -13.82
C ILE A 30 0.44 3.26 -15.34
N ASN A 31 1.60 3.64 -15.86
CA ASN A 31 1.86 3.78 -17.29
C ASN A 31 2.88 2.73 -17.74
N ILE A 32 2.62 2.14 -18.89
CA ILE A 32 3.47 1.09 -19.47
C ILE A 32 3.97 1.59 -20.82
N SER A 33 5.29 1.57 -21.02
CA SER A 33 5.91 1.85 -22.32
C SER A 33 6.84 0.72 -22.75
N ASN A 34 6.91 0.50 -24.05
CA ASN A 34 7.82 -0.49 -24.64
C ASN A 34 9.05 0.23 -25.21
N THR A 35 10.24 -0.32 -24.95
CA THR A 35 11.44 -0.03 -25.74
C THR A 35 11.65 -1.17 -26.76
N ARG A 36 12.82 -1.23 -27.41
CA ARG A 36 13.15 -2.38 -28.30
C ARG A 36 13.24 -3.68 -27.53
N ASP A 37 13.83 -3.64 -26.33
CA ASP A 37 14.24 -4.83 -25.59
C ASP A 37 13.50 -4.97 -24.25
N ASP A 38 12.91 -3.88 -23.71
CA ASP A 38 12.37 -3.83 -22.36
C ASP A 38 10.93 -3.30 -22.29
N LEU A 39 10.23 -3.71 -21.23
CA LEU A 39 8.98 -3.12 -20.78
C LEU A 39 9.28 -2.17 -19.62
N LEU A 40 8.98 -0.89 -19.78
CA LEU A 40 9.11 0.12 -18.74
C LEU A 40 7.76 0.36 -18.09
N ILE A 41 7.73 0.31 -16.76
CA ILE A 41 6.53 0.53 -15.95
C ILE A 41 6.80 1.72 -15.04
N TYR A 42 6.00 2.77 -15.21
CA TYR A 42 6.00 3.96 -14.36
C TYR A 42 4.75 3.94 -13.49
N PHE A 43 4.88 4.34 -12.24
CA PHE A 43 3.76 4.44 -11.32
C PHE A 43 4.05 5.49 -10.26
N ASN A 44 3.00 6.10 -9.76
CA ASN A 44 3.03 7.00 -8.60
C ASN A 44 2.55 6.24 -7.35
N ILE A 45 2.93 6.75 -6.18
CA ILE A 45 2.53 6.18 -4.89
C ILE A 45 1.70 7.22 -4.15
N GLU A 46 0.49 6.85 -3.76
CA GLU A 46 -0.39 7.66 -2.94
C GLU A 46 -0.61 7.02 -1.56
N GLY A 47 -0.83 7.84 -0.53
CA GLY A 47 -1.20 7.38 0.81
C GLY A 47 -0.07 6.75 1.64
N ALA A 48 1.08 6.41 1.04
CA ALA A 48 2.22 5.82 1.76
C ALA A 48 2.92 6.80 2.72
N PHE A 49 3.00 8.07 2.35
CA PHE A 49 3.67 9.12 3.14
C PHE A 49 2.72 9.78 4.13
N ARG A 50 2.27 9.02 5.15
CA ARG A 50 1.43 9.56 6.22
C ARG A 50 2.19 10.57 7.08
N GLU A 51 1.48 11.52 7.70
CA GLU A 51 2.08 12.59 8.52
C GLU A 51 3.00 12.07 9.63
N LYS A 52 2.61 10.98 10.31
CA LYS A 52 3.45 10.35 11.33
C LYS A 52 4.79 9.86 10.74
N LEU A 53 4.75 9.29 9.53
CA LEU A 53 5.93 8.79 8.87
C LEU A 53 6.81 9.94 8.36
N LYS A 54 6.21 10.99 7.77
CA LYS A 54 6.94 12.21 7.40
C LYS A 54 7.69 12.82 8.59
N LYS A 55 7.02 12.95 9.74
CA LYS A 55 7.63 13.47 10.98
C LYS A 55 8.81 12.62 11.44
N ALA A 56 8.68 11.30 11.39
CA ALA A 56 9.78 10.39 11.75
C ALA A 56 10.97 10.52 10.80
N VAL A 57 10.72 10.61 9.49
CA VAL A 57 11.78 10.82 8.50
C VAL A 57 12.49 12.15 8.74
N LEU A 58 11.72 13.24 8.91
CA LEU A 58 12.26 14.58 9.15
C LEU A 58 13.01 14.70 10.49
N SER A 59 12.72 13.84 11.47
CA SER A 59 13.53 13.73 12.69
C SER A 59 14.81 12.92 12.51
N GLY A 60 15.17 12.56 11.27
CA GLY A 60 16.38 11.80 10.92
C GLY A 60 16.25 10.28 11.08
N ALA A 61 15.07 9.77 11.45
CA ALA A 61 14.85 8.33 11.53
C ALA A 61 14.67 7.76 10.11
N PRO A 62 15.42 6.71 9.73
CA PRO A 62 15.26 6.11 8.41
C PRO A 62 13.88 5.45 8.28
N ALA A 63 13.20 5.68 7.15
CA ALA A 63 11.99 4.96 6.79
C ALA A 63 12.26 4.08 5.57
N THR A 64 11.89 2.80 5.66
CA THR A 64 12.08 1.84 4.58
C THR A 64 10.74 1.43 3.99
N PHE A 65 10.65 1.51 2.67
CA PHE A 65 9.49 1.09 1.89
C PHE A 65 9.87 -0.11 1.04
N SER A 66 8.98 -1.09 0.99
CA SER A 66 9.12 -2.24 0.08
C SER A 66 7.90 -2.33 -0.79
N PHE A 67 8.12 -2.30 -2.10
CA PHE A 67 7.11 -2.43 -3.13
C PHE A 67 7.20 -3.82 -3.71
N TYR A 68 6.06 -4.51 -3.77
CA TYR A 68 5.93 -5.84 -4.36
C TYR A 68 5.10 -5.71 -5.62
N ILE A 69 5.71 -5.95 -6.77
CA ILE A 69 5.12 -5.75 -8.08
C ILE A 69 5.06 -7.10 -8.76
N ASN A 70 3.84 -7.56 -9.06
CA ASN A 70 3.62 -8.78 -9.82
C ASN A 70 3.09 -8.41 -11.21
N LEU A 71 3.83 -8.79 -12.24
CA LEU A 71 3.44 -8.54 -13.63
C LEU A 71 2.83 -9.80 -14.23
N TYR A 72 1.61 -9.67 -14.75
CA TYR A 72 0.88 -10.75 -15.40
C TYR A 72 0.55 -10.42 -16.85
N ARG A 73 0.68 -11.41 -17.75
CA ARG A 73 0.19 -11.37 -19.12
C ARG A 73 -1.27 -11.81 -19.13
N ALA A 74 -2.17 -10.89 -19.45
CA ALA A 74 -3.57 -11.19 -19.72
C ALA A 74 -3.69 -12.16 -20.90
N ARG A 75 -4.45 -13.24 -20.74
CA ARG A 75 -4.72 -14.21 -21.82
C ARG A 75 -6.20 -14.54 -21.88
N ASN A 76 -6.76 -14.61 -23.08
CA ASN A 76 -8.14 -15.07 -23.23
C ASN A 76 -8.19 -16.59 -23.11
N PHE A 77 -9.23 -17.10 -22.43
CA PHE A 77 -9.52 -18.53 -22.26
C PHE A 77 -8.49 -19.35 -21.45
N TRP A 78 -7.51 -18.70 -20.81
CA TRP A 78 -6.55 -19.34 -19.90
C TRP A 78 -6.19 -18.42 -18.74
N LEU A 79 -5.65 -18.99 -17.66
CA LEU A 79 -5.10 -18.23 -16.55
C LEU A 79 -3.96 -17.30 -17.02
N ASP A 80 -3.95 -16.09 -16.47
CA ASP A 80 -2.93 -15.10 -16.74
C ASP A 80 -1.54 -15.65 -16.42
N LYS A 81 -0.56 -15.33 -17.28
CA LYS A 81 0.82 -15.81 -17.09
C LYS A 81 1.55 -14.84 -16.19
N LYS A 82 2.11 -15.31 -15.06
CA LYS A 82 3.10 -14.48 -14.34
C LYS A 82 4.33 -14.27 -15.24
N ILE A 83 4.67 -13.02 -15.49
CA ILE A 83 5.83 -12.60 -16.27
C ILE A 83 7.00 -12.30 -15.32
N ALA A 84 6.73 -11.56 -14.24
CA ALA A 84 7.75 -11.13 -13.30
C ALA A 84 7.20 -11.00 -11.87
N ASP A 85 8.11 -11.19 -10.91
CA ASP A 85 7.95 -10.86 -9.49
C ASP A 85 9.10 -9.92 -9.12
N ILE A 86 8.78 -8.68 -8.79
CA ILE A 86 9.77 -7.64 -8.53
C ILE A 86 9.53 -7.10 -7.14
N LYS A 87 10.56 -7.20 -6.30
CA LYS A 87 10.62 -6.53 -5.01
C LYS A 87 11.59 -5.36 -5.08
N VAL A 88 11.08 -4.16 -4.85
CA VAL A 88 11.88 -2.93 -4.80
C VAL A 88 11.87 -2.41 -3.38
N THR A 89 13.05 -2.30 -2.76
CA THR A 89 13.19 -1.77 -1.39
C THR A 89 13.98 -0.46 -1.44
N HIS A 90 13.38 0.60 -0.91
CA HIS A 90 14.02 1.92 -0.82
C HIS A 90 13.96 2.43 0.61
N THR A 91 15.08 2.96 1.09
CA THR A 91 15.18 3.61 2.39
C THR A 91 15.39 5.10 2.19
N ILE A 92 14.56 5.92 2.83
CA ILE A 92 14.64 7.37 2.83
C ILE A 92 15.13 7.80 4.21
N LYS A 93 16.13 8.69 4.25
CA LYS A 93 16.68 9.21 5.51
C LYS A 93 17.03 10.68 5.33
N TYR A 94 16.43 11.52 6.15
CA TYR A 94 16.78 12.94 6.18
C TYR A 94 18.08 13.17 6.96
N ASP A 95 19.04 13.85 6.35
CA ASP A 95 20.23 14.39 7.02
C ASP A 95 19.88 15.75 7.63
N ILE A 96 19.78 15.80 8.95
CA ILE A 96 19.38 17.00 9.70
C ILE A 96 20.45 18.11 9.57
N LEU A 97 21.73 17.73 9.46
CA LEU A 97 22.84 18.69 9.40
C LEU A 97 22.92 19.36 8.03
N LYS A 98 22.73 18.56 6.98
CA LYS A 98 22.76 19.05 5.59
C LYS A 98 21.42 19.59 5.09
N LYS A 99 20.33 19.22 5.78
CA LYS A 99 18.93 19.52 5.40
C LYS A 99 18.53 18.91 4.05
N GLU A 100 18.95 17.68 3.80
CA GLU A 100 18.73 16.94 2.53
C GLU A 100 18.23 15.51 2.80
N PHE A 101 17.63 14.86 1.80
CA PHE A 101 17.11 13.48 1.87
C PHE A 101 18.02 12.46 1.19
#